data_AF-A0A2V1H5G1-F1
#
_entry.id   AF-A0A2V1H5G1-F1
#
_cell.length_a   1.000
_cell.length_b   1.000
_cell.length_c   1.000
_cell.angle_alpha   90.00
_cell.angle_beta   90.00
_cell.angle_gamma   90.00
#
_symmetry.space_group_name_H-M   'P 1'
#
loop_
_entity.id
_entity.type
_entity.pdbx_description
1 polymer ?
#
loop_
_entity_poly.entity_id
_entity_poly.type
_entity_poly.pdbx_seq_one_letter_code
_entity_poly.pdbx_strand_id
1 'polypeptide(L)' 'MGNSLLIQLIWNDSKPWTVAIDGEDPGEAGFTGSVVIADFASLEAAKAWADADPYVDAGVYQSVSVKPFKKVF' A
#
# COMPACT_ATOMS: atom_id res chain seq x y z
N MET A 1 16.55 9.66 -14.67
CA MET A 1 16.46 9.67 -13.20
C MET A 1 15.04 9.23 -12.89
N GLY A 2 14.86 8.04 -12.32
CA GLY A 2 13.53 7.54 -11.97
C GLY A 2 12.95 8.38 -10.84
N ASN A 3 11.64 8.64 -10.89
CA ASN A 3 10.96 9.29 -9.79
C ASN A 3 10.53 8.18 -8.84
N SER A 4 11.08 8.16 -7.63
CA SER A 4 10.61 7.25 -6.60
C SER A 4 9.20 7.66 -6.19
N LEU A 5 8.30 6.69 -6.09
CA LEU A 5 6.91 6.91 -5.70
C LEU A 5 6.59 6.05 -4.49
N LEU A 6 5.84 6.62 -3.57
CA LEU A 6 5.28 5.92 -2.42
C LEU A 6 3.85 5.53 -2.77
N ILE A 7 3.57 4.25 -2.61
CA ILE A 7 2.27 3.65 -2.81
C ILE A 7 1.80 3.15 -1.45
N GLN A 8 0.67 3.68 -0.98
CA GLN A 8 0.03 3.26 0.25
C GLN A 8 -1.26 2.53 -0.11
N LEU A 9 -1.35 1.28 0.31
CA LEU A 9 -2.46 0.37 0.09
C LEU A 9 -3.15 0.20 1.46
N ILE A 10 -4.43 0.52 1.56
CA ILE A 10 -5.20 0.42 2.80
C ILE A 10 -6.12 -0.80 2.68
N TRP A 11 -6.08 -1.70 3.65
CA TRP A 11 -6.86 -2.94 3.64
C TRP A 11 -8.32 -2.67 4.00
N ASN A 12 -9.22 -3.54 3.52
CA ASN A 12 -10.64 -3.46 3.87
C ASN A 12 -10.88 -4.08 5.25
N ASP A 13 -10.70 -3.27 6.29
CA ASP A 13 -10.87 -3.72 7.67
C ASP A 13 -12.33 -4.00 7.99
N SER A 14 -12.64 -5.28 8.20
CA SER A 14 -13.96 -5.75 8.64
C SER A 14 -14.13 -5.75 10.17
N LYS A 15 -13.09 -5.38 10.94
CA LYS A 15 -13.00 -5.57 12.39
C LYS A 15 -12.59 -4.26 13.12
N PRO A 16 -13.54 -3.34 13.39
CA PRO A 16 -13.23 -2.01 13.93
C PRO A 16 -12.78 -1.96 15.42
N TRP A 17 -12.55 -3.11 16.08
CA TRP A 17 -12.33 -3.18 17.53
C TRP A 17 -11.03 -3.88 17.96
N THR A 18 -10.21 -4.35 17.03
CA THR A 18 -8.94 -5.01 17.36
C THR A 18 -7.82 -3.98 17.47
N VAL A 19 -6.99 -4.08 18.52
CA VAL A 19 -5.81 -3.22 18.70
C VAL A 19 -4.74 -3.68 17.72
N ALA A 20 -4.18 -2.75 16.95
CA ALA A 20 -3.06 -3.04 16.05
C ALA A 20 -1.83 -3.51 16.86
N ILE A 21 -1.23 -4.62 16.44
CA ILE A 21 -0.04 -5.19 17.05
C ILE A 21 1.17 -4.84 16.18
N ASP A 22 2.24 -4.34 16.80
CA ASP A 22 3.52 -4.17 16.13
C ASP A 22 4.24 -5.52 16.03
N GLY A 23 4.26 -6.10 14.83
CA GLY A 23 4.86 -7.40 14.56
C GLY A 23 4.75 -7.80 13.09
N GLU A 24 5.68 -8.66 12.63
CA GLU A 24 5.69 -9.16 11.24
C GLU A 24 4.45 -10.01 10.92
N ASP A 25 3.89 -10.67 11.93
CA ASP A 25 2.61 -11.38 11.86
C ASP A 25 1.73 -10.93 13.05
N PRO A 26 0.79 -10.00 12.84
CA PRO A 26 -0.11 -9.50 13.89
C PRO A 26 -1.20 -10.52 14.27
N GLY A 27 -1.21 -11.71 13.67
CA GLY A 27 -2.18 -12.77 13.96
C GLY A 27 -3.62 -12.29 13.78
N GLU A 28 -4.45 -12.49 14.80
CA GLU A 28 -5.87 -12.11 14.76
C GLU A 28 -6.13 -10.60 14.68
N ALA A 29 -5.14 -9.75 15.01
CA ALA A 29 -5.27 -8.31 14.85
C ALA A 29 -5.29 -7.88 13.38
N GLY A 30 -4.71 -8.68 12.47
CA GLY A 30 -4.68 -8.41 11.04
C GLY A 30 -3.79 -7.23 10.66
N PHE A 31 -3.79 -6.90 9.36
CA PHE A 31 -3.02 -5.80 8.79
C PHE A 31 -3.95 -4.66 8.40
N THR A 32 -3.55 -3.42 8.72
CA THR A 32 -4.30 -2.21 8.36
C THR A 32 -3.93 -1.67 6.97
N GLY A 33 -2.80 -2.11 6.43
CA GLY A 33 -2.14 -1.44 5.32
C GLY A 33 -0.92 -2.16 4.77
N SER A 34 -0.49 -1.72 3.59
CA SER A 34 0.82 -2.02 3.03
C SER A 34 1.41 -0.74 2.44
N VAL A 35 2.72 -0.58 2.53
CA VAL A 35 3.44 0.56 1.95
C VAL A 35 4.55 0.03 1.05
N VAL A 36 4.58 0.52 -0.18
CA VAL A 36 5.58 0.18 -1.19
C VAL A 36 6.29 1.46 -1.63
N ILE A 37 7.63 1.43 -1.66
CA ILE A 37 8.45 2.49 -2.23
C ILE A 37 9.25 1.88 -3.37
N ALA A 38 8.98 2.34 -4.59
CA ALA A 38 9.65 1.83 -5.80
C ALA A 38 9.88 2.95 -6.82
N ASP A 39 10.83 2.72 -7.71
CA ASP A 39 11.14 3.64 -8.81
C ASP A 39 10.26 3.35 -10.02
N PHE A 40 9.63 4.39 -10.55
CA PHE A 40 8.82 4.29 -11.75
C PHE A 40 9.22 5.34 -12.78
N ALA A 41 8.86 5.08 -14.04
CA ALA A 41 9.08 6.02 -15.14
C ALA A 41 8.22 7.29 -15.00
N SER A 42 7.01 7.17 -14.43
CA SER A 42 6.09 8.29 -14.21
C SER A 42 5.07 7.98 -13.12
N LEU A 43 4.33 9.01 -12.66
CA LEU A 43 3.21 8.84 -11.73
C LEU A 43 2.11 7.94 -12.30
N GLU A 44 1.84 8.03 -13.60
CA GLU A 44 0.84 7.21 -14.29
C GLU A 44 1.26 5.74 -14.33
N ALA A 45 2.56 5.48 -14.57
CA ALA A 45 3.09 4.11 -14.55
C ALA A 45 2.95 3.46 -13.17
N ALA A 46 3.17 4.21 -12.08
CA ALA A 46 2.96 3.70 -10.73
C ALA A 46 1.49 3.50 -10.38
N LYS A 47 0.60 4.39 -10.82
CA LYS A 47 -0.84 4.20 -10.65
C LYS A 47 -1.30 2.93 -11.37
N ALA A 48 -0.93 2.78 -12.63
CA ALA A 48 -1.27 1.58 -13.40
C ALA A 48 -0.70 0.29 -12.77
N TRP A 49 0.50 0.35 -12.21
CA TRP A 49 1.08 -0.78 -11.48
C TRP A 49 0.31 -1.09 -10.20
N ALA A 50 -0.06 -0.08 -9.42
CA ALA A 50 -0.82 -0.25 -8.18
C ALA A 50 -2.24 -0.76 -8.44
N ASP A 51 -2.88 -0.26 -9.50
CA ASP A 51 -4.22 -0.69 -9.93
C ASP A 51 -4.23 -2.12 -10.49
N ALA A 52 -3.09 -2.60 -11.00
CA ALA A 52 -2.92 -3.97 -11.48
C ALA A 52 -2.49 -4.97 -10.38
N ASP A 53 -2.43 -4.54 -9.12
CA ASP A 53 -2.11 -5.43 -8.01
C ASP A 53 -3.25 -6.46 -7.81
N PRO A 54 -2.97 -7.78 -7.78
CA PRO A 54 -4.00 -8.80 -7.60
C PRO A 54 -4.88 -8.63 -6.35
N TYR A 55 -4.37 -7.96 -5.32
CA TYR A 55 -5.13 -7.65 -4.10
C TYR A 55 -6.11 -6.50 -4.28
N VAL A 56 -5.90 -5.61 -5.25
CA VAL A 56 -6.93 -4.64 -5.69
C VAL A 56 -8.10 -5.39 -6.33
N ASP A 57 -7.81 -6.26 -7.31
CA ASP A 57 -8.85 -7.04 -8.01
C ASP A 57 -9.60 -8.01 -7.09
N ALA A 58 -8.90 -8.57 -6.10
CA ALA A 58 -9.50 -9.43 -5.08
C ALA A 58 -10.31 -8.66 -4.01
N GLY A 59 -10.36 -7.32 -4.07
CA GLY A 59 -11.09 -6.47 -3.13
C GLY A 59 -10.50 -6.45 -1.71
N VAL A 60 -9.23 -6.82 -1.56
CA VAL A 60 -8.51 -6.82 -0.28
C VAL A 60 -8.19 -5.38 0.14
N TYR A 61 -7.85 -4.52 -0.82
CA TYR A 61 -7.61 -3.11 -0.56
C TYR A 61 -8.88 -2.28 -0.68
N GLN A 62 -9.17 -1.51 0.37
CA GLN A 62 -10.23 -0.50 0.39
C GLN A 62 -9.84 0.74 -0.40
N SER A 63 -8.58 1.16 -0.33
CA SER A 63 -8.10 2.32 -1.08
C SER A 63 -6.60 2.24 -1.38
N VAL A 64 -6.21 2.86 -2.49
CA VAL A 64 -4.83 2.94 -2.96
C VAL A 64 -4.48 4.42 -3.16
N SER A 65 -3.32 4.85 -2.66
CA SER A 65 -2.81 6.20 -2.90
C SER A 65 -1.37 6.17 -3.39
N VAL A 66 -1.10 6.92 -4.46
CA VAL A 66 0.23 7.00 -5.10
C VAL A 66 0.72 8.44 -5.05
N LYS A 67 1.90 8.65 -4.47
CA LYS A 67 2.47 9.99 -4.24
C LYS A 67 3.95 10.06 -4.64
N PRO A 68 4.41 11.21 -5.18
CA PRO A 68 5.83 11.50 -5.30
C PRO A 68 6.58 11.29 -3.99
N PHE A 69 7.69 10.55 -4.03
CA PHE A 69 8.51 10.27 -2.86
C PHE A 69 9.95 10.71 -3.11
N LYS A 70 10.52 11.42 -2.13
CA LYS A 70 11.93 11.76 -2.10
C LYS A 70 12.57 11.05 -0.93
N LYS A 71 13.45 10.09 -1.19
CA LYS A 71 14.25 9.45 -0.15
C LYS A 71 15.23 10.48 0.43
N VAL A 72 15.11 10.77 1.72
CA VAL A 72 15.99 11.73 2.43
C VAL A 72 17.03 11.01 3.30
N PHE A 73 16.70 9.81 3.79
CA PHE A 73 17.53 8.98 4.66
C PHE A 73 17.58 7.56 4.11
#